data_AF-A0A6C8XRI6-F1
#
_entry.id   AF-A0A6C8XRI6-F1
#
_cell.length_a   1.000
_cell.length_b   1.000
_cell.length_c   1.000
_cell.angle_alpha   90.00
_cell.angle_beta   90.00
_cell.angle_gamma   90.00
#
_symmetry.space_group_name_H-M   'P 1'
#
loop_
_entity.id
_entity.type
_entity.pdbx_description
1 polymer ?
#
loop_
_entity_poly.entity_id
_entity_poly.type
_entity_poly.pdbx_seq_one_letter_code
_entity_poly.pdbx_strand_id
1 'polypeptide(L)'
;SSAEAPWFEHDQRTVATGVLMQCAHLDPEVKAEARHRKLRNIIGGLDMPVTVRSWYCVWCSSHYSENKYCVSCGTGIYSFEQSSWPLNYCCDVSPE
;
A
#
# COMPACT_ATOMS: atom_id res chain seq x y z
N SER A 1 -23.43 -15.52 37.85
CA SER A 1 -23.16 -15.31 36.41
C SER A 1 -23.03 -16.68 35.78
N SER A 2 -24.05 -17.13 35.05
CA SER A 2 -24.02 -18.42 34.37
C SER A 2 -23.12 -18.27 33.16
N ALA A 3 -21.91 -18.83 33.21
CA ALA A 3 -21.12 -19.03 32.00
C ALA A 3 -21.83 -20.15 31.23
N GLU A 4 -22.58 -19.78 30.19
CA GLU A 4 -23.15 -20.73 29.23
C GLU A 4 -22.02 -21.66 28.77
N ALA A 5 -22.24 -22.98 28.85
CA ALA A 5 -21.25 -23.94 28.38
C ALA A 5 -21.02 -23.73 26.88
N PRO A 6 -19.77 -23.85 26.40
CA PRO A 6 -19.49 -23.70 24.98
C PRO A 6 -20.32 -24.72 24.17
N TRP A 7 -20.91 -24.27 23.07
CA TRP A 7 -21.80 -25.11 22.23
C TRP A 7 -21.03 -26.20 21.45
N PHE A 8 -19.69 -26.17 21.49
CA PHE A 8 -18.80 -27.22 20.98
C PHE A 8 -17.46 -27.19 21.72
N GLU A 9 -16.76 -28.33 21.73
CA GLU A 9 -15.39 -28.47 22.21
C GLU A 9 -14.53 -29.24 21.19
N HIS A 10 -13.23 -28.99 21.19
CA HIS A 10 -12.29 -29.74 20.35
C HIS A 10 -11.92 -31.08 21.00
N ASP A 11 -11.88 -32.15 20.19
CA ASP A 11 -11.26 -33.40 20.61
C ASP A 11 -9.73 -33.23 20.67
N GLN A 12 -9.22 -32.92 21.86
CA GLN A 12 -7.79 -32.75 22.11
C GLN A 12 -7.02 -34.07 22.16
N ARG A 13 -7.72 -35.21 22.12
CA ARG A 13 -7.14 -36.56 22.30
C ARG A 13 -6.81 -37.24 20.98
N THR A 14 -7.64 -37.05 19.97
CA THR A 14 -7.49 -37.73 18.66
C THR A 14 -6.97 -36.82 17.56
N VAL A 15 -7.11 -35.51 17.71
CA VAL A 15 -6.69 -34.53 16.70
C VAL A 15 -5.25 -34.09 16.95
N ALA A 16 -4.40 -34.17 15.92
CA ALA A 16 -3.02 -33.69 16.00
C ALA A 16 -2.96 -32.20 16.38
N THR A 17 -2.03 -31.82 17.26
CA THR A 17 -1.87 -30.44 17.75
C THR A 17 -1.78 -29.42 16.60
N GLY A 18 -1.09 -29.77 15.50
CA GLY A 18 -0.98 -28.89 14.34
C GLY A 18 -2.32 -28.55 13.68
N VAL A 19 -3.30 -29.45 13.72
CA VAL A 19 -4.66 -29.23 13.20
C VAL A 19 -5.46 -28.37 14.18
N LEU A 20 -5.32 -28.61 15.48
CA LEU A 20 -5.92 -27.77 16.53
C LEU A 20 -5.45 -26.31 16.40
N MET A 21 -4.15 -26.07 16.27
CA MET A 21 -3.58 -24.71 16.14
C MET A 21 -4.07 -23.96 14.89
N GLN A 22 -4.55 -24.67 13.86
CA GLN A 22 -5.14 -24.07 12.67
C GLN A 22 -6.61 -23.64 12.88
N CYS A 23 -7.32 -24.18 13.87
CA CYS A 23 -8.72 -23.86 14.12
C CYS A 23 -8.94 -22.37 14.46
N ALA A 24 -9.83 -21.70 13.74
CA ALA A 24 -10.11 -20.27 13.92
C ALA A 24 -10.58 -19.87 15.33
N HIS A 25 -11.06 -20.82 16.14
CA HIS A 25 -11.72 -20.57 17.44
C HIS A 25 -10.91 -20.97 18.67
N LEU A 26 -9.72 -21.58 18.50
CA LEU A 26 -8.99 -22.20 19.62
C LEU A 26 -8.27 -21.18 20.52
N ASP A 27 -7.76 -20.10 19.94
CA ASP A 27 -7.23 -18.94 20.67
C ASP A 27 -7.36 -17.68 19.80
N PRO A 28 -8.44 -16.89 19.97
CA PRO A 28 -8.67 -15.69 19.18
C PRO A 28 -7.59 -14.61 19.39
N GLU A 29 -7.02 -14.51 20.59
CA GLU A 29 -6.09 -13.45 20.99
C GLU A 29 -4.70 -13.70 20.39
N VAL A 30 -4.19 -14.93 20.50
CA VAL A 30 -2.93 -15.33 19.85
C VAL A 30 -3.03 -15.21 18.33
N LYS A 31 -4.20 -15.51 17.74
CA LYS A 31 -4.43 -15.36 16.30
C LYS A 31 -4.56 -13.91 15.87
N ALA A 32 -5.16 -13.05 16.69
CA ALA A 32 -5.16 -11.61 16.45
C ALA A 32 -3.72 -11.09 16.38
N GLU A 33 -2.86 -11.54 17.30
CA GLU A 33 -1.48 -11.04 17.39
C GLU A 33 -0.60 -11.55 16.25
N ALA A 34 -0.80 -12.80 15.83
CA ALA A 34 -0.17 -13.33 14.63
C ALA A 34 -0.61 -12.55 13.37
N ARG A 35 -1.89 -12.20 13.25
CA ARG A 35 -2.42 -11.39 12.13
C ARG A 35 -1.87 -9.97 12.16
N HIS A 36 -1.87 -9.31 13.32
CA HIS A 36 -1.29 -7.97 13.49
C HIS A 36 0.20 -7.94 13.14
N ARG A 37 0.96 -8.95 13.56
CA ARG A 37 2.38 -9.07 13.20
C ARG A 37 2.57 -9.23 11.70
N LYS A 38 1.76 -10.08 11.05
CA LYS A 38 1.81 -10.26 9.59
C LYS A 38 1.51 -8.96 8.85
N LEU A 39 0.48 -8.22 9.27
CA LEU A 39 0.12 -6.93 8.68
C LEU A 39 1.25 -5.90 8.85
N ARG A 40 1.83 -5.79 10.05
CA ARG A 40 2.97 -4.90 10.30
C ARG A 40 4.19 -5.26 9.44
N ASN A 41 4.47 -6.55 9.27
CA ASN A 41 5.57 -6.99 8.39
C ASN A 41 5.33 -6.63 6.93
N ILE A 42 4.08 -6.78 6.45
CA ILE A 42 3.72 -6.37 5.10
C ILE A 42 3.91 -4.86 4.95
N ILE A 43 3.33 -4.06 5.85
CA ILE A 43 3.42 -2.60 5.81
C ILE A 43 4.88 -2.13 5.93
N GLY A 44 5.66 -2.71 6.83
CA GLY A 44 7.07 -2.36 7.04
C GLY A 44 7.99 -2.80 5.89
N GLY A 45 7.54 -3.73 5.04
CA GLY A 45 8.25 -4.15 3.83
C GLY A 45 7.84 -3.37 2.58
N LEU A 46 6.85 -2.48 2.65
CA LEU A 46 6.50 -1.58 1.56
C LEU A 46 7.43 -0.37 1.59
N ASP A 47 7.98 0.00 0.43
CA ASP A 47 8.69 1.27 0.29
C ASP A 47 7.74 2.42 0.62
N MET A 48 8.27 3.42 1.34
CA MET A 48 7.53 4.64 1.61
C MET A 48 7.12 5.27 0.27
N PRO A 49 5.84 5.66 0.09
CA PRO A 49 5.42 6.32 -1.14
C PRO A 49 6.31 7.55 -1.37
N VAL A 50 7.05 7.56 -2.48
CA VAL A 50 7.80 8.73 -2.88
C VAL A 50 6.78 9.80 -3.27
N THR A 51 6.64 10.83 -2.45
CA THR A 51 5.77 11.95 -2.80
C THR A 51 6.44 12.73 -3.92
N VAL A 52 5.91 12.64 -5.13
CA VAL A 52 6.32 13.51 -6.24
C VAL A 52 5.96 14.94 -5.89
N ARG A 53 6.96 15.82 -5.86
CA ARG A 53 6.81 17.25 -5.51
C ARG A 53 7.24 18.18 -6.62
N SER A 54 7.69 17.67 -7.75
CA SER A 54 8.17 18.47 -8.88
C SER A 54 7.50 18.00 -10.14
N TRP A 55 6.90 18.95 -10.85
CA TRP A 55 6.04 18.70 -12.00
C TRP A 55 6.46 19.58 -13.18
N TYR A 56 6.24 19.05 -14.38
CA TYR A 56 6.34 19.79 -15.63
C TYR A 56 5.02 19.69 -16.38
N CYS A 57 4.45 20.83 -16.75
CA CYS A 57 3.28 20.91 -17.61
C CYS A 57 3.74 21.09 -19.05
N VAL A 58 3.58 20.07 -19.89
CA VAL A 58 3.99 20.11 -21.31
C VAL A 58 3.13 21.08 -22.10
N TRP A 59 1.85 21.24 -21.73
CA TRP A 59 0.95 22.20 -22.38
C TRP A 59 1.35 23.66 -22.14
N CYS A 60 1.82 23.97 -20.93
CA CYS A 60 2.21 25.32 -20.53
C CYS A 60 3.73 25.55 -20.60
N SER A 61 4.51 24.54 -20.96
CA SER A 61 5.97 24.53 -20.92
C SER A 61 6.55 25.07 -19.61
N SER A 62 6.00 24.64 -18.48
CA SER A 62 6.29 25.25 -17.16
C SER A 62 6.60 24.21 -16.09
N HIS A 63 7.65 24.48 -15.32
CA HIS A 63 8.04 23.72 -14.13
C HIS A 63 7.40 24.31 -12.88
N TYR A 64 6.91 23.44 -11.99
CA TYR A 64 6.26 23.84 -10.75
C TYR A 64 6.35 22.73 -9.69
N SER A 65 5.95 23.05 -8.46
CA SER A 65 6.14 22.16 -7.31
C SER A 65 4.85 21.91 -6.54
N GLU A 66 4.91 20.89 -5.69
CA GLU A 66 3.88 20.48 -4.72
C GLU A 66 2.63 19.88 -5.36
N ASN A 67 1.78 20.72 -5.93
CA ASN A 67 0.49 20.29 -6.47
C ASN A 67 0.66 19.78 -7.90
N LYS A 68 -0.07 18.72 -8.28
CA LYS A 68 -0.08 18.23 -9.66
C LYS A 68 -0.81 19.17 -10.62
N TYR A 69 -1.77 19.97 -10.16
CA TYR A 69 -2.50 20.89 -11.04
C TYR A 69 -1.63 22.09 -11.42
N CYS A 70 -1.42 22.30 -12.72
CA CYS A 70 -0.69 23.47 -13.21
C CYS A 70 -1.51 24.73 -12.95
N VAL A 71 -0.90 25.74 -12.32
CA VAL A 71 -1.56 27.01 -11.98
C VAL A 71 -2.05 27.80 -13.20
N SER A 72 -1.41 27.63 -14.36
CA SER A 72 -1.71 28.39 -15.56
C SER A 72 -2.92 27.84 -16.33
N CYS A 73 -3.04 26.52 -16.45
CA CYS A 73 -4.13 25.88 -17.20
C CYS A 73 -5.19 25.22 -16.32
N GLY A 74 -4.97 25.16 -15.00
CA GLY A 74 -5.90 24.56 -14.04
C GLY A 74 -6.08 23.05 -14.16
N THR A 75 -5.30 22.37 -15.01
CA THR A 75 -5.38 20.92 -15.23
C THR A 75 -4.09 20.22 -14.83
N GLY A 76 -4.20 18.93 -14.48
CA GLY A 76 -3.10 18.03 -14.17
C GLY A 76 -2.88 16.93 -15.22
N ILE A 77 -3.60 16.96 -16.35
CA ILE A 77 -3.53 15.88 -17.36
C ILE A 77 -2.26 15.96 -18.23
N TYR A 78 -1.71 17.17 -18.40
CA TYR A 78 -0.46 17.41 -19.14
C TYR A 78 0.75 17.54 -18.21
N SER A 79 0.59 17.09 -16.96
CA SER A 79 1.51 17.28 -15.86
C SER A 79 2.23 15.99 -15.53
N PHE A 80 3.53 15.98 -15.76
CA PHE A 80 4.40 14.84 -15.56
C PHE A 80 5.39 15.12 -14.43
N GLU A 81 5.89 14.07 -13.80
CA GLU A 81 6.97 14.24 -12.83
C GLU A 81 8.20 14.85 -13.52
N GLN A 82 8.82 15.81 -12.85
CA GLN A 82 9.97 16.55 -13.37
C GLN A 82 11.12 15.64 -13.82
N SER A 83 11.33 14.51 -13.15
CA SER A 83 12.41 13.56 -13.43
C SER A 83 12.15 12.70 -14.67
N SER A 84 10.88 12.49 -15.04
CA SER A 84 10.46 11.53 -16.06
C SER A 84 9.77 12.15 -17.27
N TRP A 85 9.40 13.43 -17.23
CA TRP A 85 8.81 14.10 -18.39
C TRP A 85 9.68 14.06 -19.65
N PRO A 86 11.04 14.13 -19.61
CA PRO A 86 11.85 14.09 -20.82
C PRO A 86 11.70 12.77 -21.56
N LEU A 87 11.51 11.66 -20.85
CA LEU A 87 11.40 10.32 -21.44
C LEU A 87 10.21 10.15 -22.39
N ASN A 88 9.18 10.99 -22.24
CA ASN A 88 7.96 10.91 -23.05
C ASN A 88 7.92 11.95 -24.17
N TYR A 89 8.72 13.03 -24.11
CA TYR A 89 8.55 14.20 -24.98
C TYR A 89 9.86 14.81 -25.51
N CYS A 90 11.02 14.47 -24.96
CA CYS A 90 12.30 14.82 -25.56
C CYS A 90 12.68 13.75 -26.59
N CYS A 91 12.14 13.88 -27.79
CA CYS A 91 12.81 13.33 -28.98
C CYS A 91 14.12 14.10 -29.14
N ASP A 92 15.23 13.41 -29.40
CA ASP A 92 16.55 14.02 -29.65
C ASP A 92 16.43 15.25 -30.58
N VAL A 93 16.55 16.44 -30.00
CA VAL A 93 16.78 17.65 -30.79
C VAL A 93 18.29 17.71 -30.99
N SER A 94 18.79 17.05 -32.04
CA SER A 94 20.13 17.34 -32.53
C SER A 94 20.18 18.82 -32.92
N PRO A 95 21.13 19.61 -32.40
CA PRO A 95 21.35 20.96 -32.90
C PRO A 95 21.99 20.86 -34.30
N GLU A 96 21.40 21.57 -35.28
CA GLU A 96 22.02 21.86 -36.57
C GLU A 96 23.25 22.77 -36.42
#